data_AF-A0A376ZT50-F1
#
_entry.id   AF-A0A376ZT50-F1
#
_cell.length_a   1.000
_cell.length_b   1.000
_cell.length_c   1.000
_cell.angle_alpha   90.00
_cell.angle_beta   90.00
_cell.angle_gamma   90.00
#
_symmetry.space_group_name_H-M   'P 1'
#
loop_
_entity.id
_entity.type
_entity.pdbx_description
1 polymer ?
#
loop_
_entity_poly.entity_id
_entity_poly.type
_entity_poly.pdbx_seq_one_letter_code
_entity_poly.pdbx_strand_id
1 'polypeptide(L)'
;MTSNCIIDPTVGAYDDRIWTRSIVGWPGVRHLDGEDFSAVIAQAQQLAGFPYSEIPHLITVGFGRQTLLGAADTLIDLVSREKLRHIFLLGGCDGARGRAPLLHRFRHQRAG
;
A
#
# COMPACT_ATOMS: atom_id res chain seq x y z
N MET A 1 -2.73 -13.29 -1.79
CA MET A 1 -1.91 -12.49 -2.73
C MET A 1 -2.60 -12.53 -4.10
N THR A 2 -3.06 -11.38 -4.59
CA THR A 2 -3.84 -11.27 -5.84
C THR A 2 -3.01 -10.85 -7.05
N SER A 3 -1.92 -10.09 -6.82
CA SER A 3 -0.93 -9.65 -7.80
C SER A 3 0.47 -9.69 -7.17
N ASN A 4 1.50 -9.27 -7.90
CA ASN A 4 2.79 -8.96 -7.31
C ASN A 4 2.64 -7.89 -6.19
N CYS A 5 3.54 -7.82 -5.20
CA CYS A 5 4.84 -8.50 -5.07
C CYS A 5 4.85 -9.48 -3.90
N ILE A 6 5.00 -10.78 -4.18
CA ILE A 6 5.29 -11.78 -3.15
C ILE A 6 6.78 -11.80 -2.86
N ILE A 7 7.14 -11.66 -1.59
CA ILE A 7 8.50 -11.90 -1.09
C ILE A 7 8.57 -13.36 -0.66
N ASP A 8 9.75 -13.97 -0.72
CA ASP A 8 9.93 -15.39 -0.39
C ASP A 8 9.25 -15.76 0.95
N PRO A 9 8.17 -16.55 0.91
CA PRO A 9 7.40 -16.90 2.09
C PRO A 9 8.09 -17.97 2.93
N THR A 10 9.04 -18.72 2.35
CA THR A 10 9.81 -19.74 3.07
C THR A 10 10.87 -19.09 3.95
N VAL A 11 11.55 -18.04 3.45
CA VAL A 11 12.51 -17.24 4.24
C VAL A 11 11.82 -16.54 5.41
N GLY A 12 10.57 -16.09 5.20
CA GLY A 12 9.77 -15.48 6.26
C GLY A 12 9.03 -16.46 7.17
N ALA A 13 9.08 -17.77 6.90
CA ALA A 13 8.34 -18.82 7.61
C ALA A 13 6.83 -18.51 7.75
N TYR A 14 6.19 -18.20 6.62
CA TYR A 14 4.74 -17.96 6.55
C TYR A 14 4.08 -18.60 5.33
N ASP A 15 4.80 -19.47 4.62
CA ASP A 15 4.35 -20.25 3.47
C ASP A 15 3.14 -21.15 3.79
N ASP A 16 2.98 -21.55 5.05
CA ASP A 16 1.85 -22.33 5.56
C ASP A 16 0.55 -21.52 5.66
N ARG A 17 0.61 -20.19 5.76
CA ARG A 17 -0.55 -19.31 6.04
C ARG A 17 -0.78 -18.19 5.03
N ILE A 18 0.09 -18.05 4.03
CA ILE A 18 -0.18 -17.22 2.86
C ILE A 18 -0.98 -18.01 1.81
N TRP A 19 -1.83 -17.30 1.08
CA TRP A 19 -2.58 -17.84 -0.06
C TRP A 19 -2.26 -17.04 -1.32
N THR A 20 -2.17 -17.71 -2.46
CA THR A 20 -2.06 -17.07 -3.79
C THR A 20 -3.38 -17.18 -4.55
N ARG A 21 -3.62 -16.32 -5.55
CA ARG A 21 -4.76 -16.42 -6.47
C ARG A 21 -4.48 -15.67 -7.76
N SER A 22 -5.35 -15.83 -8.76
CA SER A 22 -5.22 -15.18 -10.07
C SER A 22 -3.87 -15.58 -10.72
N ILE A 23 -3.13 -14.62 -11.26
CA ILE A 23 -1.83 -14.88 -11.93
C ILE A 23 -0.67 -15.19 -10.97
N VAL A 24 -0.89 -15.11 -9.65
CA VAL A 24 0.18 -15.29 -8.65
C VAL A 24 0.26 -16.75 -8.23
N GLY A 25 1.46 -17.31 -8.19
CA GLY A 25 1.73 -18.64 -7.63
C GLY A 25 3.10 -18.73 -6.96
N TRP A 26 3.23 -19.63 -6.00
CA TRP A 26 4.50 -19.96 -5.34
C TRP A 26 4.54 -21.45 -4.99
N PRO A 27 5.63 -22.19 -5.26
CA PRO A 27 5.70 -23.62 -4.96
C PRO A 27 5.46 -23.93 -3.48
N GLY A 28 4.55 -24.86 -3.18
CA GLY A 28 4.20 -25.25 -1.82
C GLY A 28 3.20 -24.34 -1.11
N VAL A 29 2.89 -23.16 -1.66
CA VAL A 29 1.86 -22.26 -1.12
C VAL A 29 0.50 -22.61 -1.71
N ARG A 30 -0.54 -22.61 -0.87
CA ARG A 30 -1.92 -22.85 -1.32
C ARG A 30 -2.38 -21.79 -2.31
N HIS A 31 -2.99 -22.24 -3.41
CA HIS A 31 -3.62 -21.38 -4.41
C HIS A 31 -5.14 -21.43 -4.22
N LEU A 32 -5.78 -20.27 -4.26
CA LEU A 32 -7.22 -20.14 -4.17
C LEU A 32 -7.80 -20.00 -5.58
N ASP A 33 -8.61 -20.98 -5.97
CA ASP A 33 -9.37 -20.98 -7.20
C ASP A 33 -10.77 -20.36 -6.98
N GLY A 34 -11.18 -19.48 -7.89
CA GLY A 34 -12.48 -18.81 -7.83
C GLY A 34 -12.61 -17.76 -6.71
N GLU A 35 -13.79 -17.75 -6.07
CA GLU A 35 -14.23 -16.72 -5.10
C GLU A 35 -14.70 -17.34 -3.77
N ASP A 36 -14.44 -18.64 -3.53
CA ASP A 36 -14.77 -19.27 -2.24
C ASP A 36 -13.65 -19.08 -1.22
N PHE A 37 -13.77 -18.02 -0.42
CA PHE A 37 -12.79 -17.70 0.63
C PHE A 37 -12.96 -18.50 1.94
N SER A 38 -13.87 -19.48 2.00
CA SER A 38 -14.18 -20.23 3.22
C SER A 38 -12.94 -20.84 3.88
N ALA A 39 -12.06 -21.46 3.10
CA ALA A 39 -10.82 -22.08 3.61
C ALA A 39 -9.82 -21.05 4.16
N VAL A 40 -9.75 -19.86 3.55
CA VAL A 40 -8.88 -18.77 4.02
C VAL A 40 -9.39 -18.23 5.36
N ILE A 41 -10.71 -18.04 5.48
CA ILE A 41 -11.37 -17.56 6.69
C ILE A 41 -11.19 -18.56 7.84
N ALA A 42 -11.42 -19.86 7.57
CA ALA A 42 -11.26 -20.92 8.56
C ALA A 42 -9.83 -20.97 9.12
N GLN A 43 -8.81 -20.82 8.26
CA GLN A 43 -7.44 -20.75 8.73
C GLN A 43 -7.17 -19.49 9.56
N ALA A 44 -7.66 -18.32 9.12
CA ALA A 44 -7.45 -17.08 9.85
C ALA A 44 -8.00 -17.14 11.29
N GLN A 45 -9.13 -17.83 11.49
CA GLN A 45 -9.74 -18.05 12.81
C GLN A 45 -8.93 -18.99 13.72
N GLN A 46 -8.07 -19.85 13.16
CA GLN A 46 -7.21 -20.76 13.93
C GLN A 46 -5.90 -20.11 14.37
N LEU A 47 -5.52 -18.97 13.76
CA LEU A 47 -4.26 -18.29 14.06
C LEU A 47 -4.41 -17.37 15.27
N ALA A 48 -3.30 -17.17 15.98
CA ALA A 48 -3.23 -16.12 16.98
C ALA A 48 -3.47 -14.75 16.29
N GLY A 49 -4.36 -13.95 16.87
CA GLY A 49 -4.57 -12.57 16.46
C GLY A 49 -3.33 -11.70 16.72
N PHE A 50 -3.44 -10.41 16.43
CA PHE A 50 -2.37 -9.46 16.74
C PHE A 50 -2.15 -9.36 18.26
N PRO A 51 -0.89 -9.39 18.74
CA PRO A 51 -0.59 -9.37 20.17
C PRO A 51 -0.83 -7.99 20.82
N TYR A 52 -0.91 -6.93 20.01
CA TYR A 52 -1.17 -5.56 20.45
C TYR A 52 -2.00 -4.81 19.41
N SER A 53 -2.68 -3.76 19.86
CA SER A 53 -3.25 -2.75 18.98
C SER A 53 -2.27 -1.60 18.80
N GLU A 54 -2.16 -1.06 17.59
CA GLU A 54 -1.39 0.15 17.33
C GLU A 54 -2.26 1.41 17.56
N ILE A 55 -1.59 2.55 17.76
CA ILE A 55 -2.29 3.84 17.84
C ILE A 55 -2.92 4.13 16.47
N PRO A 56 -4.23 4.49 16.40
CA PRO A 56 -4.85 4.82 15.13
C PRO A 56 -4.16 5.98 14.41
N HIS A 57 -3.66 5.72 13.21
CA HIS A 57 -3.10 6.73 12.31
C HIS A 57 -4.08 7.02 11.17
N LEU A 58 -4.64 8.24 11.15
CA LEU A 58 -5.54 8.68 10.08
C LEU A 58 -4.71 9.26 8.93
N ILE A 59 -4.87 8.69 7.74
CA ILE A 59 -4.17 9.13 6.52
C ILE A 59 -5.21 9.65 5.52
N THR A 60 -5.15 10.93 5.19
CA THR A 60 -6.04 11.53 4.17
C THR A 60 -5.64 11.05 2.78
N VAL A 61 -6.51 10.28 2.12
CA VAL A 61 -6.33 9.71 0.78
C VAL A 61 -7.60 9.92 -0.06
N GLY A 62 -7.66 9.37 -1.28
CA GLY A 62 -8.87 9.39 -2.11
C GLY A 62 -8.94 10.53 -3.14
N PHE A 63 -7.84 11.25 -3.35
CA PHE A 63 -7.69 12.23 -4.43
C PHE A 63 -7.43 11.56 -5.79
N GLY A 64 -8.33 10.67 -6.19
CA GLY A 64 -8.36 10.10 -7.55
C GLY A 64 -8.82 11.14 -8.57
N ARG A 65 -8.87 10.75 -9.85
CA ARG A 65 -9.18 11.66 -10.98
C ARG A 65 -10.43 12.52 -10.75
N GLN A 66 -11.55 11.92 -10.37
CA GLN A 66 -12.82 12.64 -10.25
C GLN A 66 -12.82 13.62 -9.07
N THR A 67 -12.28 13.22 -7.92
CA THR A 67 -12.12 14.08 -6.75
C THR A 67 -11.25 15.29 -7.06
N LEU A 68 -10.13 15.07 -7.77
CA LEU A 68 -9.24 16.16 -8.20
C LEU A 68 -9.92 17.12 -9.18
N LEU A 69 -10.68 16.59 -10.16
CA LEU A 69 -11.44 17.42 -11.08
C LEU A 69 -12.49 18.27 -10.35
N GLY A 70 -13.16 17.72 -9.34
CA GLY A 70 -14.09 18.47 -8.50
C GLY A 70 -13.44 19.59 -7.68
N ALA A 71 -12.13 19.53 -7.45
CA ALA A 71 -11.36 20.55 -6.75
C ALA A 71 -10.58 21.49 -7.69
N ALA A 72 -10.73 21.34 -9.01
CA ALA A 72 -9.87 21.99 -10.00
C ALA A 72 -9.90 23.52 -9.90
N ASP A 73 -11.09 24.13 -9.80
CA ASP A 73 -11.23 25.59 -9.72
C ASP A 73 -10.51 26.18 -8.50
N THR A 74 -10.62 25.52 -7.35
CA THR A 74 -9.92 25.90 -6.12
C THR A 74 -8.41 25.79 -6.29
N LEU A 75 -7.92 24.72 -6.92
CA LEU A 75 -6.48 24.55 -7.16
C LEU A 75 -5.95 25.64 -8.11
N ILE A 76 -6.69 25.96 -9.17
CA ILE A 76 -6.33 27.02 -10.12
C ILE A 76 -6.27 28.38 -9.43
N ASP A 77 -7.25 28.72 -8.59
CA ASP A 77 -7.26 29.97 -7.82
C ASP A 77 -6.06 30.07 -6.87
N LEU A 78 -5.72 28.99 -6.15
CA LEU A 78 -4.57 28.96 -5.25
C LEU A 78 -3.24 29.12 -5.99
N VAL A 79 -3.12 28.56 -7.19
CA VAL A 79 -1.95 28.75 -8.05
C VAL A 79 -1.88 30.18 -8.57
N SER A 80 -2.99 30.73 -9.06
CA SER A 80 -3.00 32.09 -9.64
C SER A 80 -2.70 33.18 -8.60
N ARG A 81 -3.04 32.94 -7.32
CA ARG A 81 -2.72 33.81 -6.19
C ARG A 81 -1.36 33.51 -5.55
N GLU A 82 -0.57 32.64 -6.17
CA GLU A 82 0.75 32.18 -5.69
C GLU A 82 0.74 31.56 -4.27
N LYS A 83 -0.44 31.17 -3.76
CA LYS A 83 -0.57 30.44 -2.48
C LYS A 83 -0.12 29.00 -2.61
N LEU A 84 -0.23 28.42 -3.80
CA LEU A 84 0.33 27.12 -4.16
C LEU A 84 1.38 27.31 -5.26
N ARG A 85 2.67 27.29 -4.89
CA ARG A 85 3.77 27.58 -5.83
C ARG A 85 4.42 26.36 -6.46
N HIS A 86 4.37 25.22 -5.78
CA HIS A 86 5.05 24.01 -6.20
C HIS A 86 4.15 22.79 -5.96
N ILE A 87 4.04 21.94 -6.98
CA ILE A 87 3.41 20.62 -6.88
C ILE A 87 4.49 19.60 -7.22
N PHE A 88 4.72 18.65 -6.33
CA PHE A 88 5.70 17.58 -6.53
C PHE A 88 4.98 16.26 -6.75
N LEU A 89 5.27 15.61 -7.89
CA LEU A 89 4.81 14.26 -8.15
C LEU A 89 5.79 13.27 -7.50
N LEU A 90 5.39 12.73 -6.35
CA LEU A 90 6.12 11.68 -5.62
C LEU A 90 5.42 10.32 -5.79
N GLY A 91 5.11 9.95 -7.03
CA GLY A 91 4.51 8.66 -7.38
C GLY A 91 5.55 7.60 -7.73
N GLY A 92 5.21 6.32 -7.54
CA GLY A 92 6.07 5.20 -7.91
C GLY A 92 5.85 3.97 -7.02
N CYS A 93 6.78 3.02 -7.12
CA CYS A 93 6.84 1.83 -6.27
C CYS A 93 7.99 1.96 -5.27
N ASP A 94 7.76 1.50 -4.04
CA ASP A 94 8.83 1.36 -3.05
C ASP A 94 9.66 0.08 -3.29
N GLY A 95 10.85 0.00 -2.70
CA GLY A 95 11.76 -1.14 -2.89
C GLY A 95 12.80 -1.31 -1.78
N ALA A 96 13.41 -2.48 -1.71
CA ALA A 96 14.22 -2.95 -0.58
C ALA A 96 15.64 -2.32 -0.43
N ARG A 97 15.98 -1.23 -1.13
CA ARG A 97 17.34 -0.67 -1.03
C ARG A 97 17.56 0.04 0.31
N GLY A 98 18.52 -0.46 1.11
CA GLY A 98 18.88 0.04 2.45
C GLY A 98 19.60 1.39 2.53
N ARG A 99 19.43 2.30 1.56
CA ARG A 99 19.97 3.66 1.65
C ARG A 99 18.83 4.60 2.05
N ALA A 100 19.07 5.53 2.99
CA ALA A 100 18.07 6.48 3.46
C ALA A 100 17.26 7.04 2.27
N PRO A 101 15.92 6.82 2.20
CA PRO A 101 15.19 7.09 0.99
C PRO A 101 15.30 8.57 0.64
N LEU A 102 15.71 8.88 -0.59
CA LEU A 102 15.67 10.23 -1.14
C LEU A 102 14.33 10.90 -0.85
N LEU A 103 13.24 10.12 -0.93
CA LEU A 103 11.88 10.51 -0.59
C LEU A 103 11.72 10.94 0.87
N HIS A 104 12.31 10.20 1.81
CA HIS A 104 12.27 10.54 3.24
C HIS A 104 13.00 11.86 3.50
N ARG A 105 14.17 12.07 2.87
CA ARG A 105 14.90 13.35 2.98
C ARG A 105 14.15 14.50 2.31
N PHE A 106 13.54 14.26 1.16
CA PHE A 106 12.78 15.27 0.43
C PHE A 106 11.59 15.80 1.24
N ARG A 107 10.85 14.91 1.92
CA ARG A 107 9.71 15.29 2.78
C ARG A 107 10.13 16.21 3.93
N HIS A 108 11.30 15.99 4.53
CA HIS A 108 11.77 16.82 5.65
C HIS A 108 12.42 18.13 5.24
N GLN A 109 13.00 18.24 4.03
CA GLN A 109 13.77 19.42 3.62
C GLN A 109 12.95 20.56 2.99
N ARG A 110 11.73 20.29 2.48
CA ARG A 110 10.91 21.30 1.78
C ARG A 110 9.51 21.48 2.37
N ALA A 111 9.28 21.00 3.58
CA ALA A 111 8.06 21.26 4.33
C ALA A 111 8.10 22.59 5.12
N GLY A 112 9.10 23.43 4.88
CA GLY A 112 9.24 24.79 5.42
C GLY A 112 9.21 25.83 4.31
#